data_AF-A0A3C0GEP9-F1
#
_entry.id   AF-A0A3C0GEP9-F1
#
_cell.length_a   1.000
_cell.length_b   1.000
_cell.length_c   1.000
_cell.angle_alpha   90.00
_cell.angle_beta   90.00
_cell.angle_gamma   90.00
#
_symmetry.space_group_name_H-M   'P 1'
#
loop_
_entity.id
_entity.type
_entity.pdbx_description
1 polymer ?
#
loop_
_entity_poly.entity_id
_entity_poly.type
_entity_poly.pdbx_seq_one_letter_code
_entity_poly.pdbx_strand_id
1 'polypeptide(L)'
;IQYYNDNIEAYENLSSLRGDLTAITKTVEIKKSEIKKCDDKVLEYMSEKGSATRMIEECEETIAKIKEAERDYIAYDIFVQATHPNGISYEVIKSMLPVINGEIQKILSSIVDFKVFFADEGSKLEIYLQHPRFDPRPLSMGSGAEKTIASMAVRLALVSVSSLPKSQVFILDEPATALDAEHMEGFSRLLQMIKTQFKTVLLITHLDSLKDVVDTTIEIDKIDGYAHVNL
;
A
#
# COMPACT_ATOMS: atom_id res chain seq x y z
N ILE A 1 103.51 56.09 -22.89
CA ILE A 1 102.86 56.43 -21.60
C ILE A 1 101.35 56.23 -21.71
N GLN A 2 100.67 56.88 -22.66
CA GLN A 2 99.22 56.71 -22.89
C GLN A 2 98.80 55.26 -23.16
N TYR A 3 99.46 54.57 -24.11
CA TYR A 3 99.25 53.13 -24.38
C TYR A 3 99.42 52.19 -23.16
N TYR A 4 100.26 52.57 -22.19
CA TYR A 4 100.50 51.79 -20.98
C TYR A 4 99.37 51.98 -19.96
N ASN A 5 98.87 53.21 -19.82
CA ASN A 5 97.74 53.53 -18.96
C ASN A 5 96.42 52.97 -19.53
N ASP A 6 96.21 53.05 -20.85
CA ASP A 6 95.05 52.47 -21.52
C ASP A 6 95.01 50.94 -21.36
N ASN A 7 96.18 50.28 -21.37
CA ASN A 7 96.27 48.84 -21.08
C ASN A 7 95.95 48.52 -19.62
N ILE A 8 96.42 49.31 -18.65
CA ILE A 8 96.09 49.11 -17.22
C ILE A 8 94.59 49.25 -17.00
N GLU A 9 93.97 50.29 -17.54
CA GLU A 9 92.53 50.52 -17.46
C GLU A 9 91.73 49.40 -18.16
N ALA A 10 92.21 48.89 -19.31
CA ALA A 10 91.63 47.73 -19.96
C ALA A 10 91.77 46.44 -19.13
N TYR A 11 92.89 46.23 -18.42
CA TYR A 11 93.09 45.08 -17.53
C TYR A 11 92.22 45.17 -16.28
N GLU A 12 92.06 46.35 -15.68
CA GLU A 12 91.16 46.58 -14.54
C GLU A 12 89.69 46.38 -14.93
N ASN A 13 89.27 46.92 -16.10
CA ASN A 13 87.94 46.69 -16.65
C ASN A 13 87.68 45.20 -16.95
N LEU A 14 88.66 44.49 -17.51
CA LEU A 14 88.56 43.06 -17.78
C LEU A 14 88.48 42.23 -16.47
N SER A 15 89.21 42.64 -15.44
CA SER A 15 89.14 42.03 -14.11
C SER A 15 87.77 42.26 -13.45
N SER A 16 87.24 43.49 -13.51
CA SER A 16 85.88 43.81 -13.03
C SER A 16 84.82 43.00 -13.79
N LEU A 17 84.91 42.96 -15.11
CA LEU A 17 83.96 42.23 -15.96
C LEU A 17 84.01 40.71 -15.70
N ARG A 18 85.20 40.16 -15.38
CA ARG A 18 85.33 38.76 -14.93
C ARG A 18 84.70 38.54 -13.55
N GLY A 19 84.84 39.50 -12.63
CA GLY A 19 84.15 39.48 -11.33
C GLY A 19 82.64 39.44 -11.49
N ASP A 20 82.10 40.33 -12.32
CA ASP A 20 80.66 40.40 -12.65
C ASP A 20 80.18 39.13 -13.35
N LEU A 21 80.93 38.62 -14.33
CA LEU A 21 80.62 37.34 -14.99
C LEU A 21 80.52 36.20 -13.96
N THR A 22 81.45 36.14 -13.01
CA THR A 22 81.46 35.09 -11.97
C THR A 22 80.25 35.23 -11.03
N ALA A 23 79.89 36.46 -10.63
CA ALA A 23 78.73 36.74 -9.81
C ALA A 23 77.40 36.41 -10.54
N ILE A 24 77.31 36.76 -11.82
CA ILE A 24 76.15 36.42 -12.67
C ILE A 24 76.04 34.90 -12.82
N THR A 25 77.14 34.20 -13.08
CA THR A 25 77.14 32.74 -13.25
C THR A 25 76.68 32.02 -11.98
N LYS A 26 77.15 32.47 -10.81
CA LYS A 26 76.68 31.96 -9.51
C LYS A 26 75.20 32.22 -9.28
N THR A 27 74.72 33.41 -9.65
CA THR A 27 73.28 33.76 -9.58
C THR A 27 72.45 32.85 -10.48
N VAL A 28 72.93 32.56 -11.70
CA VAL A 28 72.28 31.65 -12.65
C VAL A 28 72.19 30.23 -12.09
N GLU A 29 73.24 29.72 -11.43
CA GLU A 29 73.20 28.40 -10.80
C GLU A 29 72.19 28.32 -9.64
N ILE A 30 72.15 29.34 -8.78
CA ILE A 30 71.17 29.42 -7.69
C ILE A 30 69.75 29.44 -8.28
N LYS A 31 69.50 30.29 -9.28
CA LYS A 31 68.19 30.38 -9.93
C LYS A 31 67.79 29.10 -10.63
N LYS A 32 68.73 28.37 -11.27
CA LYS A 32 68.48 27.04 -11.85
C LYS A 32 68.07 26.01 -10.79
N SER A 33 68.72 26.03 -9.63
CA SER A 33 68.37 25.16 -8.49
C SER A 33 66.98 25.48 -7.92
N GLU A 34 66.65 26.78 -7.80
CA GLU A 34 65.32 27.24 -7.39
C GLU A 34 64.23 26.83 -8.39
N ILE A 35 64.49 26.99 -9.70
CA ILE A 35 63.56 26.56 -10.77
C ILE A 35 63.29 25.06 -10.66
N LYS A 36 64.34 24.24 -10.53
CA LYS A 36 64.17 22.78 -10.40
C LYS A 36 63.31 22.39 -9.19
N LYS A 37 63.54 23.02 -8.03
CA LYS A 37 62.70 22.81 -6.83
C LYS A 37 61.25 23.25 -7.06
N CYS A 38 61.04 24.30 -7.85
CA CYS A 38 59.71 24.75 -8.20
C CYS A 38 59.02 23.75 -9.13
N ASP A 39 59.71 23.23 -10.14
CA ASP A 39 59.20 22.24 -11.08
C ASP A 39 58.82 20.94 -10.37
N ASP A 40 59.66 20.47 -9.43
CA ASP A 40 59.37 19.27 -8.63
C ASP A 40 58.07 19.43 -7.82
N LYS A 41 57.88 20.61 -7.18
CA LYS A 41 56.64 20.93 -6.45
C LYS A 41 55.42 21.06 -7.35
N VAL A 42 55.59 21.63 -8.55
CA VAL A 42 54.50 21.73 -9.53
C VAL A 42 54.02 20.33 -9.92
N LEU A 43 54.94 19.39 -10.11
CA LEU A 43 54.63 18.01 -10.48
C LEU A 43 53.91 17.26 -9.35
N GLU A 44 54.34 17.47 -8.09
CA GLU A 44 53.66 16.97 -6.89
C GLU A 44 52.22 17.50 -6.80
N TYR A 45 52.02 18.82 -6.87
CA TYR A 45 50.68 19.43 -6.81
C TYR A 45 49.78 19.02 -7.97
N MET A 46 50.33 18.76 -9.16
CA MET A 46 49.56 18.23 -10.29
C MET A 46 49.05 16.81 -10.01
N SER A 47 49.88 15.96 -9.42
CA SER A 47 49.49 14.60 -9.02
C SER A 47 48.41 14.63 -7.94
N GLU A 48 48.60 15.45 -6.90
CA GLU A 48 47.62 15.63 -5.83
C GLU A 48 46.27 16.13 -6.38
N LYS A 49 46.30 17.17 -7.24
CA LYS A 49 45.10 17.69 -7.90
C LYS A 49 44.39 16.60 -8.70
N GLY A 50 45.13 15.77 -9.45
CA GLY A 50 44.56 14.66 -10.21
C GLY A 50 43.86 13.64 -9.32
N SER A 51 44.49 13.25 -8.22
CA SER A 51 43.89 12.33 -7.24
C SER A 51 42.65 12.92 -6.57
N ALA A 52 42.70 14.17 -6.13
CA ALA A 52 41.56 14.86 -5.53
C ALA A 52 40.40 15.00 -6.51
N THR A 53 40.68 15.31 -7.79
CA THR A 53 39.64 15.42 -8.83
C THR A 53 38.94 14.09 -9.05
N ARG A 54 39.70 12.99 -9.15
CA ARG A 54 39.11 11.64 -9.27
C ARG A 54 38.27 11.26 -8.05
N MET A 55 38.76 11.56 -6.84
CA MET A 55 37.99 11.31 -5.62
C MET A 55 36.68 12.09 -5.61
N ILE A 56 36.67 13.33 -6.08
CA ILE A 56 35.43 14.13 -6.20
C ILE A 56 34.46 13.46 -7.18
N GLU A 57 34.92 13.05 -8.37
CA GLU A 57 34.08 12.36 -9.37
C GLU A 57 33.47 11.06 -8.79
N GLU A 58 34.28 10.22 -8.13
CA GLU A 58 33.83 8.99 -7.48
C GLU A 58 32.81 9.26 -6.35
N CYS A 59 33.03 10.31 -5.55
CA CYS A 59 32.09 10.74 -4.53
C CYS A 59 30.77 11.21 -5.13
N GLU A 60 30.80 11.99 -6.21
CA GLU A 60 29.59 12.47 -6.91
C GLU A 60 28.76 11.31 -7.48
N GLU A 61 29.39 10.33 -8.12
CA GLU A 61 28.71 9.12 -8.58
C GLU A 61 28.10 8.32 -7.44
N THR A 62 28.81 8.19 -6.33
CA THR A 62 28.32 7.47 -5.15
C THR A 62 27.12 8.17 -4.52
N ILE A 63 27.16 9.50 -4.43
CA ILE A 63 26.02 10.30 -3.95
C ILE A 63 24.81 10.10 -4.87
N ALA A 64 25.00 10.06 -6.18
CA ALA A 64 23.91 9.80 -7.12
C ALA A 64 23.27 8.41 -6.89
N LYS A 65 24.09 7.37 -6.73
CA LYS A 65 23.62 6.01 -6.42
C LYS A 65 22.88 5.93 -5.09
N ILE A 66 23.37 6.61 -4.06
CA ILE A 66 22.71 6.66 -2.74
C ILE A 66 21.34 7.32 -2.85
N LYS A 67 21.24 8.45 -3.58
CA LYS A 67 19.96 9.15 -3.79
C LYS A 67 18.94 8.28 -4.52
N GLU A 68 19.38 7.49 -5.50
CA GLU A 68 18.51 6.55 -6.21
C GLU A 68 18.02 5.44 -5.27
N ALA A 69 18.93 4.81 -4.53
CA ALA A 69 18.58 3.77 -3.56
C ALA A 69 17.67 4.28 -2.44
N GLU A 70 17.88 5.50 -1.95
CA GLU A 70 17.02 6.15 -0.94
C GLU A 70 15.61 6.36 -1.48
N ARG A 71 15.48 6.82 -2.74
CA ARG A 71 14.18 6.97 -3.39
C ARG A 71 13.44 5.64 -3.50
N ASP A 72 14.13 4.59 -3.92
CA ASP A 72 13.53 3.26 -4.06
C ASP A 72 13.13 2.68 -2.69
N TYR A 73 13.94 2.92 -1.66
CA TYR A 73 13.62 2.53 -0.29
C TYR A 73 12.35 3.23 0.22
N ILE A 74 12.23 4.55 0.01
CA ILE A 74 11.02 5.30 0.39
C ILE A 74 9.80 4.78 -0.37
N ALA A 75 9.93 4.54 -1.67
CA ALA A 75 8.84 3.98 -2.48
C ALA A 75 8.41 2.60 -1.97
N TYR A 76 9.37 1.75 -1.61
CA TYR A 76 9.12 0.44 -1.03
C TYR A 76 8.42 0.52 0.34
N ASP A 77 8.87 1.40 1.24
CA ASP A 77 8.24 1.59 2.54
C ASP A 77 6.78 2.03 2.42
N ILE A 78 6.50 3.02 1.55
CA ILE A 78 5.14 3.47 1.25
C ILE A 78 4.31 2.32 0.67
N PHE A 79 4.87 1.52 -0.24
CA PHE A 79 4.18 0.37 -0.81
C PHE A 79 3.82 -0.68 0.24
N VAL A 80 4.74 -1.01 1.15
CA VAL A 80 4.49 -1.96 2.24
C VAL A 80 3.38 -1.45 3.16
N GLN A 81 3.40 -0.16 3.52
CA GLN A 81 2.34 0.44 4.34
C GLN A 81 0.99 0.44 3.62
N ALA A 82 0.98 0.77 2.32
CA ALA A 82 -0.23 0.82 1.52
C ALA A 82 -0.86 -0.56 1.29
N THR A 83 -0.04 -1.61 1.16
CA THR A 83 -0.47 -3.00 0.89
C THR A 83 -0.65 -3.84 2.15
N HIS A 84 -0.32 -3.29 3.33
CA HIS A 84 -0.58 -3.93 4.61
C HIS A 84 -2.09 -4.26 4.76
N PRO A 85 -2.48 -5.30 5.53
CA PRO A 85 -3.89 -5.62 5.77
C PRO A 85 -4.76 -4.44 6.24
N ASN A 86 -4.16 -3.50 6.98
CA ASN A 86 -4.79 -2.25 7.44
C ASN A 86 -4.47 -1.03 6.55
N GLY A 87 -3.98 -1.27 5.33
CA GLY A 87 -3.62 -0.24 4.36
C GLY A 87 -4.81 0.21 3.51
N ILE A 88 -4.56 0.47 2.23
CA ILE A 88 -5.56 1.07 1.31
C ILE A 88 -6.83 0.22 1.24
N SER A 89 -6.71 -1.10 1.17
CA SER A 89 -7.87 -2.00 1.09
C SER A 89 -8.81 -1.84 2.29
N TYR A 90 -8.26 -1.72 3.50
CA TYR A 90 -9.05 -1.54 4.72
C TYR A 90 -9.76 -0.18 4.72
N GLU A 91 -9.04 0.88 4.37
CA GLU A 91 -9.59 2.24 4.28
C GLU A 91 -10.72 2.33 3.23
N VAL A 92 -10.57 1.65 2.09
CA VAL A 92 -11.64 1.56 1.09
C VAL A 92 -12.87 0.86 1.67
N ILE A 93 -12.71 -0.29 2.34
CA ILE A 93 -13.84 -0.99 2.96
C ILE A 93 -14.51 -0.10 4.02
N LYS A 94 -13.71 0.55 4.87
CA LYS A 94 -14.18 1.49 5.90
C LYS A 94 -15.00 2.63 5.30
N SER A 95 -14.56 3.20 4.18
CA SER A 95 -15.28 4.26 3.47
C SER A 95 -16.64 3.79 2.92
N MET A 96 -16.79 2.50 2.64
CA MET A 96 -18.03 1.90 2.12
C MET A 96 -18.98 1.41 3.23
N LEU A 97 -18.54 1.31 4.49
CA LEU A 97 -19.37 0.87 5.60
C LEU A 97 -20.67 1.67 5.75
N PRO A 98 -20.71 3.01 5.62
CA PRO A 98 -21.97 3.75 5.69
C PRO A 98 -22.97 3.36 4.61
N VAL A 99 -22.48 3.05 3.40
CA VAL A 99 -23.33 2.62 2.27
C VAL A 99 -23.87 1.22 2.53
N ILE A 100 -23.01 0.28 2.95
CA ILE A 100 -23.40 -1.09 3.28
C ILE A 100 -24.41 -1.11 4.43
N ASN A 101 -24.13 -0.39 5.53
CA ASN A 101 -25.02 -0.28 6.68
C ASN A 101 -26.36 0.36 6.31
N GLY A 102 -26.36 1.35 5.40
CA GLY A 102 -27.58 1.93 4.87
C GLY A 102 -28.45 0.91 4.12
N GLU A 103 -27.86 0.08 3.27
CA GLU A 103 -28.58 -0.98 2.55
C GLU A 103 -29.09 -2.09 3.48
N ILE A 104 -28.29 -2.50 4.47
CA ILE A 104 -28.73 -3.47 5.49
C ILE A 104 -29.95 -2.94 6.25
N GLN A 105 -29.90 -1.68 6.69
CA GLN A 105 -30.99 -1.07 7.44
C GLN A 105 -32.26 -0.94 6.59
N LYS A 106 -32.16 -0.61 5.30
CA LYS A 106 -33.31 -0.57 4.39
C LYS A 106 -34.00 -1.92 4.33
N ILE A 107 -33.25 -3.01 4.17
CA ILE A 107 -33.79 -4.37 4.10
C ILE A 107 -34.46 -4.72 5.44
N LEU A 108 -33.75 -4.57 6.56
CA LEU A 108 -34.24 -5.00 7.88
C LEU A 108 -35.41 -4.16 8.40
N SER A 109 -35.48 -2.86 8.08
CA SER A 109 -36.51 -1.95 8.61
C SER A 109 -37.96 -2.35 8.29
N SER A 110 -38.16 -3.13 7.23
CA SER A 110 -39.49 -3.64 6.83
C SER A 110 -39.85 -4.99 7.44
N ILE A 111 -38.90 -5.60 8.16
CA ILE A 111 -38.91 -7.02 8.51
C ILE A 111 -38.86 -7.21 10.03
N VAL A 112 -37.92 -6.54 10.71
CA VAL A 112 -37.63 -6.73 12.15
C VAL A 112 -37.43 -5.39 12.85
N ASP A 113 -37.63 -5.37 14.17
CA ASP A 113 -37.47 -4.17 15.02
C ASP A 113 -36.03 -4.03 15.60
N PHE A 114 -35.05 -4.71 15.02
CA PHE A 114 -33.64 -4.57 15.41
C PHE A 114 -32.77 -4.09 14.25
N LYS A 115 -31.62 -3.51 14.59
CA LYS A 115 -30.62 -3.04 13.63
C LYS A 115 -29.44 -3.99 13.57
N VAL A 116 -28.90 -4.15 12.37
CA VAL A 116 -27.63 -4.85 12.14
C VAL A 116 -26.72 -3.91 11.38
N PHE A 117 -25.48 -3.78 11.83
CA PHE A 117 -24.50 -2.92 11.17
C PHE A 117 -23.08 -3.42 11.39
N PHE A 118 -22.22 -3.15 10.42
CA PHE A 118 -20.77 -3.31 10.54
C PHE A 118 -20.18 -2.11 11.30
N ALA A 119 -19.25 -2.39 12.20
CA ALA A 119 -18.44 -1.40 12.89
C ALA A 119 -16.95 -1.72 12.74
N ASP A 120 -16.14 -0.67 12.70
CA ASP A 120 -14.68 -0.72 12.67
C ASP A 120 -14.12 -0.76 14.09
N GLU A 121 -13.49 -1.88 14.49
CA GLU A 121 -12.74 -2.01 15.75
C GLU A 121 -11.22 -1.83 15.54
N GLY A 122 -10.82 -1.06 14.53
CA GLY A 122 -9.45 -0.65 14.21
C GLY A 122 -8.62 -1.70 13.46
N SER A 123 -8.74 -2.97 13.84
CA SER A 123 -7.99 -4.09 13.22
C SER A 123 -8.88 -5.13 12.54
N LYS A 124 -10.19 -5.05 12.80
CA LYS A 124 -11.20 -5.96 12.26
C LYS A 124 -12.53 -5.25 12.14
N LEU A 125 -13.35 -5.77 11.24
CA LEU A 125 -14.75 -5.40 11.13
C LEU A 125 -15.58 -6.37 11.96
N GLU A 126 -16.40 -5.84 12.86
CA GLU A 126 -17.30 -6.61 13.69
C GLU A 126 -18.75 -6.29 13.31
N ILE A 127 -19.63 -7.29 13.34
CA ILE A 127 -21.05 -7.11 13.05
C ILE A 127 -21.81 -7.01 14.36
N TYR A 128 -22.51 -5.90 14.54
CA TYR A 128 -23.34 -5.65 15.72
C TYR A 128 -24.82 -5.82 15.43
N LEU A 129 -25.52 -6.26 16.46
CA LEU A 129 -26.96 -6.32 16.56
C LEU A 129 -27.42 -5.36 17.66
N GLN A 130 -28.39 -4.50 17.37
CA GLN A 130 -28.95 -3.55 18.33
C GLN A 130 -30.48 -3.61 18.35
N HIS A 131 -31.03 -3.93 19.52
CA HIS A 131 -32.47 -3.82 19.80
C HIS A 131 -32.81 -2.42 20.33
N PRO A 132 -34.04 -1.91 20.19
CA PRO A 132 -34.38 -0.51 20.49
C PRO A 132 -34.13 -0.09 21.95
N ARG A 133 -34.17 -1.04 22.89
CA ARG A 133 -34.01 -0.80 24.33
C ARG A 133 -32.68 -1.29 24.91
N PHE A 134 -31.76 -1.75 24.06
CA PHE A 134 -30.51 -2.35 24.50
C PHE A 134 -29.31 -1.75 23.75
N ASP A 135 -28.15 -1.82 24.39
CA ASP A 135 -26.90 -1.47 23.74
C ASP A 135 -26.54 -2.47 22.63
N PRO A 136 -25.80 -2.04 21.60
CA PRO A 136 -25.31 -2.93 20.56
C PRO A 136 -24.47 -4.07 21.15
N ARG A 137 -24.72 -5.29 20.68
CA ARG A 137 -23.94 -6.48 21.03
C ARG A 137 -23.44 -7.18 19.77
N PRO A 138 -22.31 -7.90 19.83
CA PRO A 138 -21.84 -8.70 18.70
C PRO A 138 -22.92 -9.67 18.20
N LEU A 139 -23.08 -9.81 16.89
CA LEU A 139 -24.06 -10.72 16.28
C LEU A 139 -23.85 -12.17 16.71
N SER A 140 -22.61 -12.54 17.06
CA SER A 140 -22.26 -13.84 17.62
C SER A 140 -23.02 -14.16 18.92
N MET A 141 -23.46 -13.15 19.67
CA MET A 141 -24.28 -13.28 20.88
C MET A 141 -25.79 -13.26 20.61
N GLY A 142 -26.20 -13.07 19.35
CA GLY A 142 -27.61 -13.12 18.95
C GLY A 142 -28.22 -14.52 18.96
N SER A 143 -29.54 -14.58 18.97
CA SER A 143 -30.32 -15.81 18.82
C SER A 143 -30.09 -16.46 17.45
N GLY A 144 -30.47 -17.74 17.29
CA GLY A 144 -30.38 -18.41 16.00
C GLY A 144 -31.22 -17.71 14.91
N ALA A 145 -32.42 -17.27 15.27
CA ALA A 145 -33.29 -16.48 14.40
C ALA A 145 -32.63 -15.15 13.96
N GLU A 146 -32.12 -14.38 14.93
CA GLU A 146 -31.46 -13.09 14.69
C GLU A 146 -30.26 -13.25 13.75
N LYS A 147 -29.41 -14.24 14.01
CA LYS A 147 -28.24 -14.56 13.18
C LYS A 147 -28.63 -14.90 11.75
N THR A 148 -29.71 -15.65 11.57
CA THR A 148 -30.15 -16.09 10.24
C THR A 148 -30.70 -14.92 9.42
N ILE A 149 -31.58 -14.11 10.01
CA ILE A 149 -32.12 -12.90 9.38
C ILE A 149 -31.02 -11.89 9.07
N ALA A 150 -30.12 -11.65 10.04
CA ALA A 150 -28.98 -10.75 9.86
C ALA A 150 -28.07 -11.21 8.73
N SER A 151 -27.72 -12.50 8.68
CA SER A 151 -26.85 -13.06 7.64
C SER A 151 -27.44 -12.92 6.25
N MET A 152 -28.75 -13.13 6.10
CA MET A 152 -29.44 -12.93 4.84
C MET A 152 -29.51 -11.46 4.44
N ALA A 153 -29.85 -10.57 5.37
CA ALA A 153 -29.89 -9.13 5.09
C ALA A 153 -28.52 -8.59 4.69
N VAL A 154 -27.44 -9.00 5.37
CA VAL A 154 -26.06 -8.67 5.00
C VAL A 154 -25.75 -9.19 3.60
N ARG A 155 -26.10 -10.45 3.29
CA ARG A 155 -25.86 -11.02 1.95
C ARG A 155 -26.59 -10.23 0.86
N LEU A 156 -27.86 -9.89 1.07
CA LEU A 156 -28.64 -9.10 0.12
C LEU A 156 -28.12 -7.68 -0.04
N ALA A 157 -27.72 -7.03 1.06
CA ALA A 157 -27.09 -5.71 1.01
C ALA A 157 -25.79 -5.74 0.19
N LEU A 158 -24.93 -6.74 0.39
CA LEU A 158 -23.70 -6.89 -0.39
C LEU A 158 -23.99 -7.14 -1.88
N VAL A 159 -25.02 -7.92 -2.22
CA VAL A 159 -25.46 -8.11 -3.62
C VAL A 159 -26.02 -6.82 -4.21
N SER A 160 -26.67 -5.97 -3.40
CA SER A 160 -27.23 -4.68 -3.82
C SER A 160 -26.13 -3.64 -4.11
N VAL A 161 -25.16 -3.51 -3.20
CA VAL A 161 -24.05 -2.55 -3.29
C VAL A 161 -23.02 -2.95 -4.35
N SER A 162 -22.88 -4.25 -4.62
CA SER A 162 -21.91 -4.76 -5.58
C SER A 162 -22.29 -4.41 -7.02
N SER A 163 -21.30 -3.95 -7.79
CA SER A 163 -21.39 -3.77 -9.24
C SER A 163 -21.14 -5.06 -10.02
N LEU A 164 -20.89 -6.17 -9.33
CA LEU A 164 -20.66 -7.46 -9.98
C LEU A 164 -21.96 -7.97 -10.64
N PRO A 165 -21.85 -8.76 -11.73
CA PRO A 165 -23.01 -9.41 -12.32
C PRO A 165 -23.80 -10.19 -11.27
N LYS A 166 -25.08 -9.86 -11.12
CA LYS A 166 -25.96 -10.52 -10.17
C LYS A 166 -26.29 -11.93 -10.67
N SER A 167 -26.15 -12.92 -9.79
CA SER A 167 -26.65 -14.27 -10.08
C SER A 167 -28.15 -14.19 -10.38
N GLN A 168 -28.62 -15.01 -11.32
CA GLN A 168 -30.05 -15.16 -11.58
C GLN A 168 -30.69 -16.16 -10.61
N VAL A 169 -29.87 -16.98 -9.95
CA VAL A 169 -30.29 -18.06 -9.04
C VAL A 169 -29.84 -17.75 -7.62
N PHE A 170 -30.74 -17.93 -6.65
CA PHE A 170 -30.47 -17.82 -5.22
C PHE A 170 -30.91 -19.10 -4.50
N ILE A 171 -30.01 -19.74 -3.76
CA ILE A 171 -30.27 -21.01 -3.07
C ILE A 171 -30.22 -20.79 -1.56
N LEU A 172 -31.25 -21.25 -0.88
CA LEU A 172 -31.39 -21.23 0.57
C LEU A 172 -31.52 -22.66 1.07
N ASP A 173 -30.55 -23.08 1.87
CA ASP A 173 -30.53 -24.41 2.48
C ASP A 173 -30.88 -24.31 3.97
N GLU A 174 -32.03 -24.86 4.34
CA GLU A 174 -32.60 -24.86 5.69
C GLU A 174 -32.54 -23.49 6.41
N PRO A 175 -33.03 -22.41 5.77
CA PRO A 175 -32.85 -21.05 6.28
C PRO A 175 -33.78 -20.68 7.44
N ALA A 176 -34.68 -21.58 7.86
CA ALA A 176 -35.75 -21.26 8.80
C ALA A 176 -35.79 -22.15 10.05
N THR A 177 -34.83 -23.07 10.19
CA THR A 177 -34.80 -24.07 11.28
C THR A 177 -34.76 -23.46 12.68
N ALA A 178 -34.22 -22.25 12.82
CA ALA A 178 -34.07 -21.56 14.09
C ALA A 178 -35.07 -20.41 14.29
N LEU A 179 -36.07 -20.27 13.42
CA LEU A 179 -37.05 -19.17 13.48
C LEU A 179 -38.26 -19.55 14.35
N ASP A 180 -38.65 -18.64 15.23
CA ASP A 180 -39.94 -18.71 15.93
C ASP A 180 -41.06 -18.06 15.09
N ALA A 181 -42.31 -18.14 15.56
CA ALA A 181 -43.46 -17.64 14.81
C ALA A 181 -43.37 -16.13 14.45
N GLU A 182 -42.79 -15.30 15.32
CA GLU A 182 -42.64 -13.86 15.08
C GLU A 182 -41.59 -13.61 13.98
N HIS A 183 -40.43 -14.26 14.08
CA HIS A 183 -39.36 -14.15 13.10
C HIS A 183 -39.71 -14.84 11.77
N MET A 184 -40.61 -15.83 11.76
CA MET A 184 -41.12 -16.47 10.55
C MET A 184 -41.93 -15.53 9.67
N GLU A 185 -42.71 -14.61 10.25
CA GLU A 185 -43.44 -13.60 9.47
C GLU A 185 -42.45 -12.65 8.77
N GLY A 186 -41.46 -12.16 9.52
CA GLY A 186 -40.38 -11.36 8.94
C GLY A 186 -39.63 -12.12 7.83
N PHE A 187 -39.25 -13.36 8.08
CA PHE A 187 -38.60 -14.19 7.09
C PHE A 187 -39.44 -14.40 5.82
N SER A 188 -40.76 -14.55 5.95
CA SER A 188 -41.67 -14.65 4.81
C SER A 188 -41.65 -13.39 3.94
N ARG A 189 -41.62 -12.19 4.56
CA ARG A 189 -41.47 -10.91 3.85
C ARG A 189 -40.10 -10.82 3.16
N LEU A 190 -39.05 -11.28 3.82
CA LEU A 190 -37.70 -11.36 3.24
C LEU A 190 -37.67 -12.24 1.99
N LEU A 191 -38.30 -13.42 2.03
CA LEU A 191 -38.42 -14.31 0.88
C LEU A 191 -39.14 -13.64 -0.29
N GLN A 192 -40.23 -12.90 -0.03
CA GLN A 192 -40.92 -12.14 -1.08
C GLN A 192 -40.00 -11.09 -1.73
N MET A 193 -39.20 -10.38 -0.94
CA MET A 193 -38.19 -9.46 -1.49
C MET A 193 -37.17 -10.19 -2.38
N ILE A 194 -36.67 -11.34 -1.94
CA ILE A 194 -35.70 -12.15 -2.72
C ILE A 194 -36.32 -12.60 -4.04
N LYS A 195 -37.59 -13.06 -4.04
CA LYS A 195 -38.32 -13.45 -5.26
C LYS A 195 -38.40 -12.33 -6.30
N THR A 196 -38.44 -11.06 -5.86
CA THR A 196 -38.44 -9.92 -6.80
C THR A 196 -37.05 -9.59 -7.36
N GLN A 197 -35.97 -9.97 -6.66
CA GLN A 197 -34.60 -9.63 -7.03
C GLN A 197 -33.91 -10.69 -7.89
N PHE A 198 -34.31 -11.95 -7.74
CA PHE A 198 -33.71 -13.11 -8.43
C PHE A 198 -34.74 -13.77 -9.33
N LYS A 199 -34.29 -14.32 -10.48
CA LYS A 199 -35.20 -15.02 -11.41
C LYS A 199 -35.64 -16.37 -10.86
N THR A 200 -34.76 -17.05 -10.13
CA THR A 200 -35.03 -18.37 -9.57
C THR A 200 -34.52 -18.41 -8.14
N VAL A 201 -35.42 -18.74 -7.22
CA VAL A 201 -35.10 -18.93 -5.81
C VAL A 201 -35.38 -20.37 -5.46
N LEU A 202 -34.37 -21.12 -5.05
CA LEU A 202 -34.50 -22.49 -4.57
C LEU A 202 -34.46 -22.48 -3.05
N LEU A 203 -35.54 -22.91 -2.43
CA LEU A 203 -35.68 -23.03 -0.98
C LEU A 203 -35.71 -24.52 -0.62
N ILE A 204 -34.73 -24.97 0.15
CA ILE A 204 -34.64 -26.33 0.67
C ILE A 204 -35.04 -26.27 2.14
N THR A 205 -36.11 -26.97 2.51
CA THR A 205 -36.55 -27.02 3.90
C THR A 205 -37.42 -28.24 4.18
N HIS A 206 -37.42 -28.68 5.43
CA HIS A 206 -38.37 -29.65 5.98
C HIS A 206 -39.59 -29.01 6.66
N LEU A 207 -39.71 -27.67 6.65
CA LEU A 207 -40.79 -26.94 7.30
C LEU A 207 -42.00 -26.74 6.37
N ASP A 208 -43.15 -27.31 6.74
CA ASP A 208 -44.41 -27.16 5.99
C ASP A 208 -44.93 -25.72 5.98
N SER A 209 -44.60 -24.90 6.99
CA SER A 209 -45.03 -23.50 7.08
C SER A 209 -44.55 -22.60 5.94
N LEU A 210 -43.53 -23.04 5.20
CA LEU A 210 -42.98 -22.31 4.06
C LEU A 210 -43.62 -22.71 2.72
N LYS A 211 -44.51 -23.72 2.71
CA LYS A 211 -45.23 -24.14 1.49
C LYS A 211 -46.14 -23.03 0.95
N ASP A 212 -46.67 -22.17 1.83
CA ASP A 212 -47.59 -21.09 1.44
C ASP A 212 -46.89 -19.89 0.76
N VAL A 213 -45.56 -19.78 0.84
CA VAL A 213 -44.79 -18.63 0.30
C VAL A 213 -44.05 -18.94 -1.02
N VAL A 214 -43.99 -20.21 -1.42
CA VAL A 214 -43.31 -20.68 -2.63
C VAL A 214 -44.29 -20.81 -3.81
N ASP A 215 -43.79 -20.64 -5.03
CA ASP A 215 -44.63 -20.77 -6.24
C ASP A 215 -44.77 -22.22 -6.72
N THR A 216 -43.80 -23.07 -6.38
CA THR A 216 -43.73 -24.47 -6.78
C THR A 216 -43.01 -25.25 -5.69
N THR A 217 -43.50 -26.45 -5.42
CA THR A 217 -42.96 -27.38 -4.42
C THR A 217 -42.44 -28.63 -5.10
N ILE A 218 -41.26 -29.10 -4.72
CA ILE A 218 -40.74 -30.41 -5.10
C ILE A 218 -40.65 -31.22 -3.82
N GLU A 219 -41.46 -32.27 -3.70
CA GLU A 219 -41.49 -33.11 -2.50
C GLU A 219 -40.48 -34.27 -2.65
N ILE A 220 -39.68 -34.49 -1.60
CA ILE A 220 -38.66 -35.54 -1.58
C ILE A 220 -38.95 -36.48 -0.41
N ASP A 221 -39.31 -37.72 -0.74
CA ASP A 221 -39.60 -38.78 0.22
C ASP A 221 -38.50 -39.83 0.24
N LYS A 222 -38.42 -40.61 1.33
CA LYS A 222 -37.51 -41.75 1.43
C LYS A 222 -38.29 -43.07 1.36
N ILE A 223 -38.17 -43.79 0.25
CA ILE A 223 -38.84 -45.08 0.00
C ILE A 223 -37.76 -46.16 -0.15
N ASP A 224 -37.85 -47.22 0.66
CA ASP A 224 -36.90 -48.35 0.65
C ASP A 224 -35.41 -47.95 0.75
N GLY A 225 -35.13 -46.86 1.46
CA GLY A 225 -33.78 -46.34 1.63
C GLY A 225 -33.29 -45.40 0.52
N TYR A 226 -34.06 -45.21 -0.55
CA TYR A 226 -33.75 -44.32 -1.68
C TYR A 226 -34.59 -43.05 -1.63
N ALA A 227 -34.03 -41.95 -2.16
CA ALA A 227 -34.77 -40.71 -2.33
C ALA A 227 -35.72 -40.83 -3.53
N HIS A 228 -36.98 -40.52 -3.32
CA HIS A 228 -38.03 -40.46 -4.33
C HIS A 228 -38.48 -39.01 -4.47
N VAL A 229 -38.55 -38.50 -5.71
CA VAL A 229 -38.89 -37.10 -5.99
C VAL A 229 -40.26 -37.05 -6.64
N ASN A 230 -41.20 -36.36 -6.00
CA ASN A 230 -42.53 -36.07 -6.51
C ASN A 230 -42.54 -34.63 -7.05
N LEU A 231 -42.88 -34.49 -8.34
CA LEU A 231 -42.99 -33.22 -9.07
C LEU A 231 -44.45 -32.77 -9.17
#